data_AF-A0A7J9JSE2-F1
#
_entry.id   AF-A0A7J9JSE2-F1
#
_cell.length_a   1.000
_cell.length_b   1.000
_cell.length_c   1.000
_cell.angle_alpha   90.00
_cell.angle_beta   90.00
_cell.angle_gamma   90.00
#
_symmetry.space_group_name_H-M   'P 1'
#
loop_
_entity.id
_entity.type
_entity.pdbx_description
1 polymer ?
#
loop_
_entity_poly.entity_id
_entity_poly.type
_entity_poly.pdbx_seq_one_letter_code
_entity_poly.pdbx_strand_id
1 'polypeptide(L)'
;EPVAHGALFIRDIRFLSSKKKIEEVDNEEEDVKELEKKFLEWRSYVAEKMDGIELNLEGVKYNLSVEIPASDDFERMRKDWEESYAFRNRGYSRGGRQEPDTIVLRGVPSRWFAEPRVSSKPSMLVTHTIFSTFGKIRNLNVSEDEDLAKGMDEYELDMGIVSGLHCKIIVQFEKYRDFYNALKVLCGRSLQK
;
A
#
# COMPACT_ATOMS: atom_id res chain seq x y z
N GLU A 1 22.99 -14.19 -3.67
CA GLU A 1 21.65 -14.25 -3.07
C GLU A 1 21.73 -13.83 -1.61
N PRO A 2 20.75 -13.08 -1.11
CA PRO A 2 20.63 -12.77 0.32
C PRO A 2 20.47 -14.07 1.14
N VAL A 3 21.05 -14.07 2.34
CA VAL A 3 21.01 -15.24 3.25
C VAL A 3 19.73 -15.27 4.08
N ALA A 4 19.11 -14.11 4.30
CA ALA A 4 17.85 -13.97 5.00
C ALA A 4 17.10 -12.72 4.50
N HIS A 5 15.77 -12.76 4.63
CA HIS A 5 14.87 -11.65 4.36
C HIS A 5 14.05 -11.32 5.61
N GLY A 6 13.60 -10.07 5.72
CA GLY A 6 12.72 -9.65 6.79
C GLY A 6 12.04 -8.32 6.47
N ALA A 7 10.86 -8.10 7.05
CA ALA A 7 10.10 -6.86 6.93
C ALA A 7 10.07 -6.12 8.27
N LEU A 8 10.35 -4.81 8.24
CA LEU A 8 10.29 -3.94 9.42
C LEU A 8 9.01 -3.10 9.37
N PHE A 9 8.14 -3.28 10.36
CA PHE A 9 6.91 -2.51 10.50
C PHE A 9 7.03 -1.47 11.61
N ILE A 10 7.07 -0.19 11.26
CA ILE A 10 7.05 0.91 12.22
C ILE A 10 5.64 1.48 12.30
N ARG A 11 4.93 1.21 13.41
CA ARG A 11 3.52 1.59 13.58
C ARG A 11 3.31 2.92 14.28
N ASP A 12 4.23 3.34 15.15
CA ASP A 12 4.12 4.58 15.90
C ASP A 12 5.02 5.66 15.30
N ILE A 13 4.40 6.60 14.58
CA ILE A 13 5.06 7.74 13.95
C ILE A 13 4.62 9.08 14.57
N ARG A 14 4.04 9.05 15.78
CA ARG A 14 3.54 10.25 16.47
C ARG A 14 4.63 11.27 16.80
N PHE A 15 5.90 10.89 16.76
CA PHE A 15 7.02 11.83 16.93
C PHE A 15 7.15 12.79 15.74
N LEU A 16 6.62 12.46 14.56
CA LEU A 16 6.60 13.36 13.39
C LEU A 16 5.58 14.49 13.58
N SER A 17 4.46 14.22 14.26
CA SER A 17 3.49 15.23 14.68
C SER A 17 3.96 15.90 15.98
N SER A 18 5.08 16.62 15.89
CA SER A 18 5.45 17.57 16.94
C SER A 18 4.26 18.49 17.19
N LYS A 19 3.67 18.39 18.40
CA LYS A 19 2.53 19.21 18.82
C LYS A 19 2.90 20.69 18.73
N LYS A 20 2.57 21.34 17.60
CA LYS A 20 2.27 22.77 17.60
C LYS A 20 0.98 22.93 18.38
N LYS A 21 1.11 23.12 19.70
CA LYS A 21 0.12 23.93 20.41
C LYS A 21 0.28 25.35 19.89
N ILE A 22 -0.86 26.02 19.70
CA ILE A 22 -1.07 27.46 19.50
C ILE A 22 -1.40 27.81 18.05
N GLU A 23 -2.71 28.01 17.86
CA GLU A 23 -3.37 29.02 17.02
C GLU A 23 -3.08 29.01 15.52
N GLU A 24 -4.02 28.50 14.72
CA GLU A 24 -4.81 29.28 13.74
C GLU A 24 -5.58 28.31 12.80
N VAL A 25 -6.79 28.73 12.45
CA VAL A 25 -7.90 27.88 11.96
C VAL A 25 -7.87 27.65 10.44
N ASP A 26 -6.85 28.10 9.70
CA ASP A 26 -7.03 28.28 8.26
C ASP A 26 -6.26 27.35 7.29
N ASN A 27 -5.37 26.44 7.72
CA ASN A 27 -4.54 25.67 6.76
C ASN A 27 -4.32 24.17 7.06
N GLU A 28 -5.38 23.44 7.41
CA GLU A 28 -5.32 21.98 7.65
C GLU A 28 -4.70 21.18 6.48
N GLU A 29 -4.93 21.59 5.23
CA GLU A 29 -4.34 20.92 4.06
C GLU A 29 -2.83 21.12 3.92
N GLU A 30 -2.31 22.29 4.33
CA GLU A 30 -0.87 22.55 4.30
C GLU A 30 -0.16 21.75 5.39
N ASP A 31 -0.76 21.68 6.58
CA ASP A 31 -0.24 20.88 7.69
C ASP A 31 -0.14 19.39 7.33
N VAL A 32 -1.14 18.84 6.62
CA VAL A 32 -1.11 17.43 6.16
C VAL A 32 0.02 17.21 5.15
N LYS A 33 0.21 18.13 4.19
CA LYS A 33 1.30 18.05 3.19
C LYS A 33 2.67 18.15 3.85
N GLU A 34 2.83 19.02 4.84
CA GLU A 34 4.07 19.12 5.62
C GLU A 34 4.38 17.82 6.38
N LEU A 35 3.37 17.22 7.01
CA LEU A 35 3.53 15.94 7.71
C LEU A 35 3.87 14.80 6.74
N GLU A 36 3.23 14.74 5.57
CA GLU A 36 3.58 13.78 4.52
C GLU A 36 5.04 13.94 4.09
N LYS A 37 5.50 15.17 3.89
CA LYS A 37 6.90 15.44 3.52
C LYS A 37 7.87 15.00 4.61
N LYS A 38 7.62 15.35 5.88
CA LYS A 38 8.44 14.92 7.03
C LYS A 38 8.50 13.40 7.15
N PHE A 39 7.38 12.73 6.88
CA PHE A 39 7.32 11.27 6.89
C PHE A 39 8.18 10.66 5.79
N LEU A 40 8.10 11.16 4.56
CA LEU A 40 8.91 10.68 3.43
C LEU A 40 10.41 10.87 3.70
N GLU A 41 10.80 12.06 4.18
CA GLU A 41 12.18 12.36 4.55
C GLU A 41 12.69 11.43 5.66
N TRP A 42 11.89 11.24 6.72
CA TRP A 42 12.23 10.36 7.81
C TRP A 42 12.34 8.89 7.35
N ARG A 43 11.44 8.41 6.51
CA ARG A 43 11.46 7.04 5.97
C ARG A 43 12.73 6.78 5.17
N SER A 44 13.08 7.69 4.26
CA SER A 44 14.32 7.59 3.48
C SER A 44 15.55 7.63 4.39
N TYR A 45 15.56 8.51 5.38
CA TYR A 45 16.63 8.58 6.37
C TYR A 45 16.82 7.27 7.13
N VAL A 46 15.73 6.62 7.57
CA VAL A 46 15.82 5.32 8.26
C VAL A 46 16.37 4.24 7.32
N ALA A 47 15.88 4.17 6.08
CA ALA A 47 16.37 3.21 5.09
C ALA A 47 17.88 3.39 4.83
N GLU A 48 18.32 4.61 4.58
CA GLU A 48 19.74 4.95 4.35
C GLU A 48 20.63 4.65 5.57
N LYS A 49 20.11 4.84 6.79
CA LYS A 49 20.89 4.55 8.01
C LYS A 49 21.01 3.07 8.32
N MET A 50 20.03 2.28 7.89
CA MET A 50 20.05 0.84 8.08
C MET A 50 20.82 0.12 6.97
N ASP A 51 20.86 0.69 5.77
CA ASP A 51 21.60 0.13 4.65
C ASP A 51 23.11 0.08 4.93
N GLY A 52 23.73 -1.06 4.63
CA GLY A 52 25.16 -1.28 4.83
C GLY A 52 25.60 -1.59 6.27
N ILE A 53 24.68 -1.76 7.23
CA ILE A 53 25.03 -2.20 8.58
C ILE A 53 25.62 -3.63 8.53
N GLU A 54 26.82 -3.79 9.08
CA GLU A 54 27.43 -5.11 9.29
C GLU A 54 26.74 -5.85 10.44
N LEU A 55 26.14 -7.00 10.13
CA LEU A 55 25.55 -7.93 11.09
C LEU A 55 26.43 -9.17 11.19
N ASN A 56 26.68 -9.64 12.41
CA ASN A 56 27.38 -10.89 12.64
C ASN A 56 26.35 -11.97 13.00
N LEU A 57 26.16 -12.93 12.10
CA LEU A 57 25.29 -14.08 12.32
C LEU A 57 26.18 -15.32 12.43
N GLU A 58 26.16 -15.95 13.61
CA GLU A 58 26.95 -17.17 13.91
C GLU A 58 28.45 -17.09 13.58
N GLY A 59 29.06 -15.90 13.67
CA GLY A 59 30.48 -15.69 13.42
C GLY A 59 30.82 -15.26 11.99
N VAL A 60 29.83 -15.18 11.10
CA VAL A 60 29.98 -14.67 9.73
C VAL A 60 29.39 -13.26 9.62
N LYS A 61 30.14 -12.36 8.99
CA LYS A 61 29.73 -10.98 8.75
C LYS A 61 28.90 -10.87 7.47
N TYR A 62 27.76 -10.21 7.57
CA TYR A 62 26.86 -9.91 6.47
C TYR A 62 26.54 -8.42 6.45
N ASN A 63 26.30 -7.87 5.27
CA ASN A 63 25.83 -6.49 5.14
C ASN A 63 24.31 -6.50 4.97
N LEU A 64 23.63 -5.66 5.75
CA LEU A 64 22.20 -5.44 5.59
C LEU A 64 21.97 -4.61 4.32
N SER A 65 21.03 -5.05 3.48
CA SER A 65 20.50 -4.28 2.35
C SER A 65 19.06 -3.91 2.69
N VAL A 66 18.71 -2.63 2.61
CA VAL A 66 17.36 -2.15 2.94
C VAL A 66 16.69 -1.55 1.72
N GLU A 67 15.50 -2.02 1.40
CA GLU A 67 14.69 -1.53 0.30
C GLU A 67 13.31 -1.09 0.78
N ILE A 68 12.82 0.02 0.25
CA ILE A 68 11.43 0.45 0.45
C ILE A 68 10.58 -0.29 -0.59
N PRO A 69 9.53 -1.03 -0.16
CA PRO A 69 8.69 -1.76 -1.10
C PRO A 69 7.95 -0.80 -2.02
N ALA A 70 7.79 -1.18 -3.29
CA ALA A 70 7.12 -0.34 -4.29
C ALA A 70 5.66 -0.02 -3.93
N SER A 71 5.01 -0.85 -3.12
CA SER A 71 3.65 -0.61 -2.59
C SER A 71 3.56 0.58 -1.64
N ASP A 72 4.69 0.99 -1.06
CA ASP A 72 4.75 2.08 -0.08
C ASP A 72 5.24 3.39 -0.70
N ASP A 73 5.74 3.35 -1.94
CA ASP A 73 6.22 4.53 -2.67
C ASP A 73 5.26 4.92 -3.80
N PHE A 74 4.33 5.82 -3.48
CA PHE A 74 3.35 6.32 -4.43
C PHE A 74 3.99 7.04 -5.62
N GLU A 75 5.06 7.82 -5.39
CA GLU A 75 5.69 8.61 -6.46
C GLU A 75 6.42 7.71 -7.45
N ARG A 76 7.15 6.71 -6.94
CA ARG A 76 7.80 5.71 -7.78
C ARG A 76 6.79 4.91 -8.59
N MET A 77 5.76 4.37 -7.93
CA MET A 77 4.70 3.62 -8.60
C MET A 77 4.02 4.49 -9.67
N ARG A 78 3.81 5.77 -9.37
CA ARG A 78 3.24 6.75 -10.29
C ARG A 78 4.08 6.94 -11.53
N LYS A 79 5.37 7.17 -11.33
CA LYS A 79 6.32 7.35 -12.42
C LYS A 79 6.37 6.11 -13.31
N ASP A 80 6.38 4.91 -12.73
CA ASP A 80 6.47 3.65 -13.47
C ASP A 80 5.28 3.43 -14.43
N TRP A 81 4.05 3.74 -14.00
CA TRP A 81 2.88 3.64 -14.90
C TRP A 81 2.81 4.79 -15.90
N GLU A 82 3.24 6.01 -15.54
CA GLU A 82 3.28 7.15 -16.45
C GLU A 82 4.30 6.93 -17.56
N GLU A 83 5.46 6.38 -17.24
CA GLU A 83 6.48 5.96 -18.20
C GLU A 83 5.98 4.81 -19.07
N SER A 84 5.40 3.75 -18.47
CA SER A 84 4.81 2.65 -19.23
C SER A 84 3.75 3.14 -20.23
N TYR A 85 2.96 4.14 -19.85
CA TYR A 85 2.00 4.80 -20.74
C TYR A 85 2.70 5.58 -21.87
N ALA A 86 3.71 6.39 -21.54
CA ALA A 86 4.45 7.18 -22.52
C ALA A 86 5.19 6.32 -23.55
N PHE A 87 5.75 5.19 -23.14
CA PHE A 87 6.47 4.27 -24.03
C PHE A 87 5.54 3.37 -24.85
N ARG A 88 4.37 2.98 -24.32
CA ARG A 88 3.38 2.18 -25.07
C ARG A 88 2.74 2.97 -26.22
N ASN A 89 2.80 4.30 -26.18
CA ASN A 89 2.35 5.19 -27.25
C ASN A 89 3.32 5.32 -28.43
N ARG A 90 4.53 4.72 -28.38
CA ARG A 90 5.52 4.77 -29.48
C ARG A 90 5.46 3.58 -30.45
N GLY A 91 4.61 2.58 -30.17
CA GLY A 91 4.38 1.43 -31.05
C GLY A 91 2.94 1.41 -31.55
N TYR A 92 2.71 0.78 -32.71
CA TYR A 92 1.44 0.63 -33.43
C TYR A 92 0.34 -0.16 -32.68
N SER A 93 0.17 0.04 -31.38
CA SER A 93 -0.87 -0.58 -30.58
C SER A 93 -2.18 0.18 -30.78
N ARG A 94 -3.11 -0.44 -31.53
CA ARG A 94 -4.52 -0.03 -31.71
C ARG A 94 -5.37 -0.05 -30.42
N GLY A 95 -4.76 -0.20 -29.25
CA GLY A 95 -5.45 -0.10 -27.97
C GLY A 95 -5.59 1.36 -27.59
N GLY A 96 -6.81 1.85 -27.42
CA GLY A 96 -7.08 3.21 -26.97
C GLY A 96 -6.37 3.54 -25.65
N ARG A 97 -6.34 4.84 -25.30
CA ARG A 97 -5.80 5.37 -24.04
C ARG A 97 -6.36 4.59 -22.84
N GLN A 98 -5.66 3.58 -22.36
CA GLN A 98 -6.07 2.82 -21.17
C GLN A 98 -5.27 3.35 -19.99
N GLU A 99 -5.80 4.42 -19.41
CA GLU A 99 -5.34 4.93 -18.11
C GLU A 99 -5.58 3.86 -17.05
N PRO A 100 -4.68 3.71 -16.07
CA PRO A 100 -4.89 2.75 -14.99
C PRO A 100 -6.13 3.16 -14.20
N ASP A 101 -7.01 2.20 -13.96
CA ASP A 101 -8.31 2.41 -13.33
C ASP A 101 -8.58 1.40 -12.20
N THR A 102 -7.68 0.43 -12.00
CA THR A 102 -7.92 -0.74 -11.15
C THR A 102 -6.90 -0.79 -10.01
N ILE A 103 -7.39 -0.84 -8.78
CA ILE A 103 -6.61 -1.06 -7.55
C ILE A 103 -6.82 -2.50 -7.09
N VAL A 104 -5.72 -3.19 -6.76
CA VAL A 104 -5.74 -4.53 -6.18
C VAL A 104 -5.20 -4.47 -4.77
N LEU A 105 -6.05 -4.75 -3.79
CA LEU A 105 -5.70 -4.86 -2.37
C LEU A 105 -5.65 -6.33 -2.00
N ARG A 106 -4.56 -6.74 -1.38
CA ARG A 106 -4.31 -8.14 -0.98
C ARG A 106 -4.06 -8.22 0.50
N GLY A 107 -4.33 -9.39 1.10
CA GLY A 107 -4.04 -9.65 2.51
C GLY A 107 -4.87 -8.83 3.50
N VAL A 108 -5.98 -8.20 3.09
CA VAL A 108 -6.80 -7.40 4.00
C VAL A 108 -7.73 -8.27 4.85
N PRO A 109 -7.99 -7.95 6.13
CA PRO A 109 -8.81 -8.81 6.99
C PRO A 109 -10.26 -8.95 6.49
N SER A 110 -10.71 -10.18 6.22
CA SER A 110 -12.07 -10.46 5.71
C SER A 110 -13.17 -9.88 6.60
N ARG A 111 -12.97 -9.91 7.93
CA ARG A 111 -13.92 -9.37 8.92
C ARG A 111 -14.10 -7.85 8.90
N TRP A 112 -13.20 -7.11 8.27
CA TRP A 112 -13.38 -5.67 8.09
C TRP A 112 -14.44 -5.37 7.04
N PHE A 113 -14.55 -6.27 6.06
CA PHE A 113 -15.47 -6.16 4.94
C PHE A 113 -16.70 -7.06 5.10
N ALA A 114 -16.81 -7.83 6.17
CA ALA A 114 -17.94 -8.71 6.45
C ALA A 114 -19.06 -7.99 7.21
N GLU A 115 -20.28 -8.49 7.09
CA GLU A 115 -21.42 -8.06 7.91
C GLU A 115 -21.35 -8.75 9.29
N PRO A 116 -21.07 -8.00 10.39
CA PRO A 116 -20.60 -8.59 11.65
C PRO A 116 -21.53 -9.64 12.30
N ARG A 117 -22.81 -9.65 11.95
CA ARG A 117 -23.84 -10.54 12.52
C ARG A 117 -24.36 -11.59 11.54
N VAL A 118 -23.85 -11.60 10.32
CA VAL A 118 -24.44 -12.37 9.21
C VAL A 118 -23.42 -13.35 8.63
N SER A 119 -22.15 -12.94 8.51
CA SER A 119 -21.12 -13.78 7.90
C SER A 119 -19.72 -13.36 8.34
N SER A 120 -18.79 -14.31 8.31
CA SER A 120 -17.34 -14.02 8.36
C SER A 120 -16.75 -13.72 6.98
N LYS A 121 -17.51 -13.98 5.90
CA LYS A 121 -17.09 -13.74 4.53
C LYS A 121 -17.20 -12.26 4.19
N PRO A 122 -16.24 -11.72 3.42
CA PRO A 122 -16.26 -10.33 3.02
C PRO A 122 -17.48 -10.07 2.12
N SER A 123 -18.25 -9.04 2.44
CA SER A 123 -19.46 -8.62 1.73
C SER A 123 -19.10 -7.63 0.63
N MET A 124 -19.59 -7.89 -0.57
CA MET A 124 -19.45 -6.99 -1.71
C MET A 124 -20.12 -5.63 -1.44
N LEU A 125 -21.24 -5.60 -0.70
CA LEU A 125 -21.95 -4.36 -0.37
C LEU A 125 -21.17 -3.48 0.62
N VAL A 126 -20.63 -4.08 1.67
CA VAL A 126 -19.79 -3.37 2.65
C VAL A 126 -18.55 -2.81 1.95
N THR A 127 -17.89 -3.65 1.14
CA THR A 127 -16.71 -3.26 0.37
C THR A 127 -17.02 -2.12 -0.60
N HIS A 128 -18.12 -2.23 -1.36
CA HIS A 128 -18.58 -1.18 -2.25
C HIS A 128 -18.80 0.13 -1.50
N THR A 129 -19.46 0.08 -0.35
CA THR A 129 -19.73 1.28 0.46
C THR A 129 -18.43 1.98 0.86
N ILE A 130 -17.43 1.22 1.34
CA ILE A 130 -16.12 1.77 1.72
C ILE A 130 -15.43 2.41 0.51
N PHE A 131 -15.30 1.70 -0.61
CA PHE A 131 -14.55 2.21 -1.77
C PHE A 131 -15.30 3.27 -2.57
N SER A 132 -16.63 3.32 -2.46
CA SER A 132 -17.45 4.36 -3.11
C SER A 132 -17.18 5.75 -2.55
N THR A 133 -16.59 5.85 -1.36
CA THR A 133 -16.13 7.13 -0.78
C THR A 133 -15.01 7.79 -1.60
N PHE A 134 -14.21 7.00 -2.33
CA PHE A 134 -13.14 7.52 -3.17
C PHE A 134 -13.59 7.91 -4.58
N GLY A 135 -14.76 7.42 -5.01
CA GLY A 135 -15.31 7.73 -6.32
C GLY A 135 -16.22 6.64 -6.87
N LYS A 136 -16.67 6.82 -8.11
CA LYS A 136 -17.65 5.90 -8.71
C LYS A 136 -16.96 4.61 -9.19
N ILE A 137 -17.44 3.48 -8.68
CA ILE A 137 -16.91 2.16 -8.98
C ILE A 137 -17.59 1.62 -10.25
N ARG A 138 -16.78 1.16 -11.20
CA ARG A 138 -17.22 0.46 -12.41
C ARG A 138 -17.42 -1.03 -12.15
N ASN A 139 -16.41 -1.67 -11.56
CA ASN A 139 -16.42 -3.09 -11.20
C ASN A 139 -15.78 -3.28 -9.84
N LEU A 140 -16.32 -4.22 -9.06
CA LEU A 140 -15.78 -4.63 -7.77
C LEU A 140 -15.76 -6.14 -7.71
N ASN A 141 -14.63 -6.70 -7.30
CA ASN A 141 -14.50 -8.12 -7.01
C ASN A 141 -13.90 -8.28 -5.61
N VAL A 142 -14.48 -9.19 -4.84
CA VAL A 142 -14.06 -9.54 -3.49
C VAL A 142 -13.98 -11.06 -3.44
N SER A 143 -12.78 -11.59 -3.25
CA SER A 143 -12.51 -13.02 -3.18
C SER A 143 -11.64 -13.36 -1.98
N GLU A 144 -11.63 -14.63 -1.57
CA GLU A 144 -10.63 -15.11 -0.62
C GLU A 144 -9.23 -15.01 -1.26
N ASP A 145 -8.21 -14.67 -0.47
CA ASP A 145 -6.84 -14.48 -0.98
C ASP A 145 -6.08 -15.81 -0.98
N GLU A 146 -6.52 -16.75 -1.82
CA GLU A 146 -5.90 -18.08 -1.93
C GLU A 146 -4.51 -18.03 -2.60
N ASP A 147 -4.28 -17.04 -3.46
CA ASP A 147 -3.01 -16.86 -4.19
C ASP A 147 -1.90 -16.28 -3.32
N LEU A 148 -2.22 -15.67 -2.18
CA LEU A 148 -1.21 -15.06 -1.30
C LEU A 148 -0.22 -16.13 -0.79
N ALA A 149 -0.71 -17.33 -0.49
CA ALA A 149 0.11 -18.44 -0.02
C ALA A 149 1.03 -19.05 -1.11
N LYS A 150 0.82 -18.75 -2.39
CA LYS A 150 1.60 -19.31 -3.52
C LYS A 150 2.72 -18.40 -4.02
N GLY A 151 2.63 -17.09 -3.76
CA GLY A 151 3.60 -16.11 -4.22
C GLY A 151 4.50 -15.54 -3.12
N MET A 152 4.24 -15.95 -1.87
CA MET A 152 5.00 -15.57 -0.69
C MET A 152 5.90 -16.74 -0.32
N ASP A 153 7.19 -16.46 -0.13
CA ASP A 153 8.12 -17.46 0.37
C ASP A 153 7.69 -17.91 1.78
N GLU A 154 8.13 -19.11 2.21
CA GLU A 154 7.68 -19.80 3.43
C GLU A 154 7.77 -18.95 4.72
N TYR A 155 8.52 -17.85 4.71
CA TYR A 155 8.69 -16.88 5.79
C TYR A 155 7.72 -15.68 5.78
N GLU A 156 7.15 -15.28 4.64
CA GLU A 156 6.06 -14.27 4.62
C GLU A 156 4.74 -14.86 5.14
N LEU A 157 4.60 -16.19 5.11
CA LEU A 157 3.56 -16.95 5.79
C LEU A 157 3.63 -16.85 7.33
N ASP A 158 4.82 -16.64 7.92
CA ASP A 158 5.01 -16.47 9.37
C ASP A 158 4.50 -15.09 9.87
N MET A 159 4.13 -14.19 8.96
CA MET A 159 3.59 -12.87 9.27
C MET A 159 2.12 -12.88 9.73
N GLY A 160 1.59 -14.05 10.11
CA GLY A 160 0.25 -14.22 10.69
C GLY A 160 -0.89 -14.19 9.67
N ILE A 161 -0.59 -14.30 8.37
CA ILE A 161 -1.59 -14.32 7.31
C ILE A 161 -2.15 -15.73 7.19
N VAL A 162 -3.20 -16.02 7.95
CA VAL A 162 -3.89 -17.31 7.89
C VAL A 162 -4.81 -17.32 6.67
N SER A 163 -4.55 -18.22 5.72
CA SER A 163 -5.44 -18.47 4.57
C SER A 163 -6.88 -18.66 5.04
N GLY A 164 -7.82 -17.91 4.43
CA GLY A 164 -9.24 -17.87 4.83
C GLY A 164 -9.63 -16.77 5.83
N LEU A 165 -8.67 -16.09 6.47
CA LEU A 165 -8.94 -14.89 7.28
C LEU A 165 -8.76 -13.58 6.51
N HIS A 166 -8.06 -13.63 5.39
CA HIS A 166 -7.76 -12.48 4.53
C HIS A 166 -8.48 -12.60 3.19
N CYS A 167 -8.81 -11.46 2.60
CA CYS A 167 -9.42 -11.36 1.30
C CYS A 167 -8.63 -10.47 0.35
N LYS A 168 -8.88 -10.69 -0.93
CA LYS A 168 -8.39 -9.90 -2.05
C LYS A 168 -9.55 -9.07 -2.58
N ILE A 169 -9.30 -7.77 -2.73
CA ILE A 169 -10.27 -6.81 -3.23
C ILE A 169 -9.72 -6.17 -4.49
N ILE A 170 -10.47 -6.25 -5.58
CA ILE A 170 -10.15 -5.60 -6.85
C ILE A 170 -11.21 -4.54 -7.10
N VAL A 171 -10.80 -3.28 -7.14
CA VAL A 171 -11.68 -2.13 -7.35
C VAL A 171 -11.31 -1.46 -8.65
N GLN A 172 -12.25 -1.37 -9.58
CA GLN A 172 -12.09 -0.62 -10.82
C GLN A 172 -12.94 0.64 -10.78
N PHE A 173 -12.33 1.81 -10.94
CA PHE A 173 -13.00 3.11 -10.94
C PHE A 173 -13.44 3.53 -12.34
N GLU A 174 -14.49 4.36 -12.41
CA GLU A 174 -14.93 4.94 -13.67
C GLU A 174 -13.98 6.01 -14.19
N LYS A 175 -13.41 6.83 -13.29
CA LYS A 175 -12.56 7.97 -13.60
C LYS A 175 -11.13 7.75 -13.08
N TYR A 176 -10.13 8.13 -13.88
CA TYR A 176 -8.73 8.10 -13.48
C TYR A 176 -8.44 8.93 -12.22
N ARG A 177 -9.08 10.10 -12.07
CA ARG A 177 -8.91 10.96 -10.88
C ARG A 177 -9.30 10.24 -9.59
N ASP A 178 -10.36 9.44 -9.63
CA ASP A 178 -10.85 8.69 -8.47
C ASP A 178 -9.87 7.57 -8.11
N PHE A 179 -9.38 6.83 -9.13
CA PHE A 179 -8.29 5.85 -8.98
C PHE A 179 -7.03 6.49 -8.38
N TYR A 180 -6.58 7.61 -8.93
CA TYR A 180 -5.37 8.31 -8.50
C TYR A 180 -5.46 8.75 -7.03
N ASN A 181 -6.59 9.36 -6.66
CA ASN A 181 -6.83 9.81 -5.29
C ASN A 181 -6.91 8.63 -4.32
N ALA A 182 -7.65 7.57 -4.67
CA ALA A 182 -7.75 6.36 -3.86
C ALA A 182 -6.37 5.74 -3.62
N LEU A 183 -5.57 5.58 -4.69
CA LEU A 183 -4.25 4.98 -4.60
C LEU A 183 -3.29 5.84 -3.79
N LYS A 184 -3.35 7.17 -3.93
CA LYS A 184 -2.56 8.11 -3.13
C LYS A 184 -2.86 7.98 -1.64
N VAL A 185 -4.12 7.78 -1.27
CA VAL A 185 -4.54 7.62 0.14
C VAL A 185 -4.16 6.25 0.69
N LEU A 186 -4.26 5.20 -0.12
CA LEU A 186 -4.02 3.82 0.35
C LEU A 186 -2.52 3.47 0.39
N CYS A 187 -1.71 4.04 -0.49
CA CYS A 187 -0.28 3.76 -0.58
C CYS A 187 0.46 4.21 0.69
N GLY A 188 1.25 3.31 1.27
CA GLY A 188 2.05 3.58 2.48
C GLY A 188 1.23 3.85 3.75
N ARG A 189 -0.08 3.59 3.75
CA ARG A 189 -0.95 3.77 4.92
C ARG A 189 -1.50 2.44 5.40
N SER A 190 -1.54 2.28 6.72
CA SER A 190 -2.25 1.16 7.34
C SER A 190 -3.73 1.50 7.45
N LEU A 191 -4.57 0.51 7.14
CA LEU A 191 -6.00 0.58 7.38
C LEU A 191 -6.27 0.22 8.85
N GLN A 192 -7.26 0.88 9.45
CA GLN A 192 -7.75 0.59 10.81
C GLN A 192 -9.28 0.58 10.78
N LYS A 193 -9.89 -0.28 11.59
CA LYS A 193 -11.35 -0.39 11.73
C LYS A 193 -11.84 0.42 12.92
#